data_AF-A0A7I7MNV7-F1
#
_entry.id   AF-A0A7I7MNV7-F1
#
_cell.length_a   1.000
_cell.length_b   1.000
_cell.length_c   1.000
_cell.angle_alpha   90.00
_cell.angle_beta   90.00
_cell.angle_gamma   90.00
#
_symmetry.space_group_name_H-M   'P 1'
#
loop_
_entity.id
_entity.type
_entity.pdbx_description
1 polymer ?
#
loop_
_entity_poly.entity_id
_entity_poly.type
_entity_poly.pdbx_seq_one_letter_code
_entity_poly.pdbx_strand_id
1 'polypeptide(L)' 'MDIPEVISAATVTGASDAILHVLARDMRHLEAALERIRSSADVERSESIVVVSNLIDRSRP' A
#
# COMPACT_ATOMS: atom_id res chain seq x y z
N MET A 1 10.76 -9.82 4.63
CA MET A 1 10.29 -10.58 3.45
C MET A 1 9.87 -9.54 2.43
N ASP A 2 10.33 -9.63 1.19
CA ASP A 2 10.00 -8.60 0.19
C ASP A 2 8.54 -8.75 -0.27
N ILE A 3 7.79 -7.65 -0.37
CA ILE A 3 6.38 -7.63 -0.79
C ILE A 3 6.34 -6.93 -2.15
N PRO A 4 6.43 -7.68 -3.27
CA PRO A 4 6.59 -7.09 -4.61
C PRO A 4 5.43 -6.19 -5.04
N GLU A 5 4.28 -6.35 -4.40
CA GLU A 5 3.10 -5.52 -4.63
C GLU A 5 3.32 -4.08 -4.11
N VAL A 6 4.23 -3.86 -3.15
CA VAL A 6 4.58 -2.52 -2.64
C VAL A 6 5.53 -1.84 -3.63
N ILE A 7 5.02 -0.87 -4.39
CA ILE A 7 5.80 -0.13 -5.39
C ILE A 7 6.36 1.20 -4.86
N SER A 8 5.84 1.68 -3.73
CA SER A 8 6.36 2.85 -3.02
C SER A 8 5.93 2.81 -1.56
N ALA A 9 6.77 3.36 -0.69
CA ALA A 9 6.52 3.51 0.73
C ALA A 9 7.05 4.85 1.21
N ALA A 10 6.29 5.53 2.06
CA ALA A 10 6.74 6.76 2.70
C ALA A 10 6.17 6.83 4.12
N THR A 11 6.96 7.37 5.05
CA THR A 11 6.47 7.75 6.38
C THR A 11 5.70 9.05 6.28
N VAL A 12 4.65 9.19 7.08
CA VAL A 12 3.85 10.42 7.13
C VAL A 12 3.65 10.87 8.55
N THR A 13 3.43 12.18 8.72
CA THR A 13 2.97 12.74 9.98
C THR A 13 1.45 12.66 10.04
N GLY A 14 0.87 12.15 11.13
CA GLY A 14 -0.58 12.08 11.29
C GLY A 14 -1.02 10.89 12.11
N ALA A 15 -2.25 10.42 11.88
CA ALA A 15 -2.81 9.23 12.56
C ALA A 15 -2.24 7.90 12.06
N SER A 16 -1.50 7.92 10.95
CA SER A 16 -0.79 6.77 10.39
C SER A 16 0.70 7.09 10.36
N ASP A 17 1.54 6.08 10.57
CA ASP A 17 2.99 6.24 10.52
C ASP A 17 3.56 6.12 9.09
N ALA A 18 2.83 5.44 8.20
CA ALA A 18 3.25 5.21 6.82
C ALA A 18 2.08 5.13 5.83
N ILE A 19 2.40 5.42 4.57
CA ILE A 19 1.56 5.17 3.39
C ILE A 19 2.32 4.25 2.45
N LEU A 20 1.61 3.24 1.94
CA LEU A 20 2.09 2.27 0.97
C LEU A 20 1.30 2.42 -0.33
N HIS A 21 1.99 2.53 -1.46
CA HIS A 21 1.37 2.34 -2.76
C HIS A 21 1.50 0.87 -3.16
N VAL A 22 0.36 0.19 -3.24
CA VAL A 22 0.28 -1.24 -3.54
C VAL A 22 -0.35 -1.43 -4.92
N LEU A 23 0.32 -2.16 -5.79
CA LEU A 23 -0.19 -2.55 -7.10
C LEU A 23 -0.60 -4.02 -7.08
N ALA A 24 -1.89 -4.27 -7.31
CA ALA A 24 -2.44 -5.61 -7.40
C ALA A 24 -3.17 -5.81 -8.73
N ARG A 25 -3.26 -7.07 -9.15
CA ARG A 25 -3.92 -7.47 -10.41
C ARG A 25 -5.44 -7.45 -10.28
N ASP A 26 -5.95 -7.86 -9.11
CA ASP A 26 -7.36 -7.91 -8.76
C ASP A 26 -7.54 -7.80 -7.24
N MET A 27 -8.80 -7.77 -6.78
CA MET A 27 -9.12 -7.62 -5.35
C MET A 27 -8.57 -8.76 -4.48
N ARG A 28 -8.61 -10.00 -4.98
CA ARG A 28 -8.11 -11.17 -4.23
C ARG A 28 -6.59 -11.08 -4.05
N HIS A 29 -5.89 -10.65 -5.10
CA HIS A 29 -4.45 -10.38 -5.03
C HIS A 29 -4.14 -9.24 -4.04
N LEU A 30 -4.95 -8.18 -4.03
CA LEU A 30 -4.79 -7.07 -3.08
C LEU A 30 -4.95 -7.55 -1.63
N GLU A 31 -6.00 -8.32 -1.33
CA GLU A 31 -6.24 -8.85 0.02
C GLU A 31 -5.08 -9.74 0.51
N ALA A 32 -4.56 -10.60 -0.36
CA ALA A 32 -3.39 -11.43 -0.05
C ALA A 32 -2.13 -10.59 0.24
N ALA A 33 -1.90 -9.53 -0.52
CA ALA A 33 -0.80 -8.61 -0.29
C ALA A 33 -0.97 -7.84 1.04
N LEU A 34 -2.17 -7.35 1.33
CA LEU A 34 -2.48 -6.66 2.59
C LEU A 34 -2.31 -7.57 3.81
N GLU A 35 -2.66 -8.85 3.70
CA GLU A 35 -2.45 -9.83 4.76
C GLU A 35 -0.95 -10.10 4.99
N ARG A 36 -0.17 -10.19 3.92
CA ARG A 36 1.30 -10.30 4.02
C ARG A 36 1.91 -9.06 4.67
N ILE A 37 1.43 -7.86 4.35
CA ILE A 37 1.89 -6.62 4.99
C ILE A 37 1.62 -6.67 6.49
N ARG A 38 0.36 -6.94 6.89
CA ARG A 38 -0.05 -7.01 8.30
C ARG A 38 0.69 -8.08 9.11
N SER A 39 1.01 -9.21 8.51
CA SER A 39 1.75 -10.29 9.19
C SER A 39 3.26 -10.08 9.24
N SER A 40 3.81 -9.23 8.37
CA SER A 40 5.25 -8.98 8.28
C SER A 40 5.75 -7.80 9.10
N ALA A 41 4.85 -6.92 9.53
CA ALA A 41 5.15 -5.71 10.29
C ALA A 41 4.24 -5.62 11.52
N ASP A 42 4.68 -4.92 12.56
CA ASP A 42 3.84 -4.58 13.71
C ASP A 42 2.81 -3.52 13.28
N VAL A 43 1.70 -3.96 12.69
CA VAL A 43 0.63 -3.09 12.19
C VAL A 43 -0.56 -3.13 13.14
N GLU A 44 -0.74 -2.06 13.92
CA GLU A 44 -1.90 -1.94 14.83
C GLU A 44 -3.21 -1.64 14.06
N ARG A 45 -3.15 -0.78 13.04
CA ARG A 45 -4.30 -0.38 12.22
C ARG A 45 -3.88 -0.18 10.78
N SER A 46 -4.72 -0.63 9.84
CA SER A 46 -4.57 -0.34 8.41
C SER A 46 -5.83 0.30 7.85
N GLU A 47 -5.65 1.31 7.01
CA GLU A 47 -6.72 1.91 6.21
C GLU A 47 -6.32 1.81 4.73
N SER A 48 -7.22 1.32 3.89
CA SER A 48 -6.94 1.05 2.48
C SER A 48 -7.91 1.81 1.59
N ILE A 49 -7.34 2.47 0.57
CA ILE A 49 -8.10 3.23 -0.43
C ILE A 49 -7.82 2.60 -1.78
N VAL A 50 -8.87 2.20 -2.49
CA VAL A 50 -8.76 1.65 -3.85
C VAL A 50 -8.84 2.78 -4.85
N VAL A 51 -7.78 2.96 -5.63
CA VAL A 51 -7.73 3.94 -6.72
C VAL A 51 -8.35 3.34 -7.98
N VAL A 52 -9.50 3.86 -8.41
CA VAL A 52 -10.21 3.40 -9.61
C VAL A 52 -9.55 3.92 -10.88
N SER A 53 -9.03 5.14 -10.84
CA SER A 53 -8.36 5.79 -11.97
C SER A 53 -7.24 6.71 -11.49
N ASN A 54 -6.07 6.59 -12.11
CA ASN A 54 -4.94 7.49 -11.88
C ASN A 54 -4.94 8.61 -12.95
N LEU A 55 -5.79 9.62 -12.76
CA LEU A 55 -6.00 10.67 -13.78
C LEU A 55 -4.81 11.63 -13.93
N ILE A 56 -4.06 11.83 -12.85
CA ILE A 56 -2.91 12.73 -12.83
C ILE A 56 -1.77 11.98 -12.14
N ASP A 57 -0.80 11.54 -12.93
CA ASP A 57 0.48 11.10 -12.41
C ASP A 57 1.49 12.23 -12.54
N ARG A 58 2.06 12.64 -11.41
CA ARG A 58 3.20 13.56 -11.38
C ARG A 58 4.41 12.78 -10.92
N SER A 59 4.85 11.80 -11.71
CA SER A 59 6.18 11.22 -11.54
C SER A 59 7.17 12.38 -11.58
N ARG A 60 7.75 12.73 -10.44
CA ARG A 60 8.90 13.64 -10.45
C ARG A 60 10.01 12.92 -11.25
N PRO A 61 10.61 13.58 -12.25
CA PRO A 61 11.68 12.98 -13.03
C PRO A 61 12.88 12.62 -12.15
#